data_AF-F4F0N7-F1
#
_entry.id   AF-F4F0N7-F1
#
_cell.length_a   1.000
_cell.length_b   1.000
_cell.length_c   1.000
_cell.angle_alpha   90.00
_cell.angle_beta   90.00
_cell.angle_gamma   90.00
#
_symmetry.space_group_name_H-M   'P 1'
#
loop_
_entity.id
_entity.type
_entity.pdbx_description
1 polymer ?
#
loop_
_entity_poly.entity_id
_entity_poly.type
_entity_poly.pdbx_seq_one_letter_code
_entity_poly.pdbx_strand_id
1 'polypeptide(L)'
;MKKIKRLLRFALFLLTVFCLAFLVTGSAAIFRPAFFDSLPKMQEARRLIFLRDAVAERVRQRERYVTIDEMPDSLLDAVVAVEDSRFYSHHGFDPEAIARATLVNLQYGRIEEGASTITQQLAKNLFLSDEQSLDRKLEEALLSLDLELHYSKDEILELYLNTIYFGSGFYGIHEASVGYFGREPHELDLPETSMLAGIPNAPSVYSPYVDFMLAKKRQLVVLDAMVRTGCISESVAESAKIKPLYFAH
;
A
#
# COMPACT_ATOMS: atom_id res chain seq x y z
N MET A 1 -42.25 43.56 -21.26
CA MET A 1 -41.88 42.20 -20.78
C MET A 1 -40.55 41.65 -21.35
N LYS A 2 -40.26 41.72 -22.66
CA LYS A 2 -39.00 41.17 -23.23
C LYS A 2 -37.70 41.86 -22.73
N LYS A 3 -37.71 43.18 -22.54
CA LYS A 3 -36.54 43.93 -22.01
C LYS A 3 -36.19 43.56 -20.57
N ILE A 4 -37.21 43.41 -19.71
CA ILE A 4 -37.05 42.99 -18.31
C ILE A 4 -36.45 41.58 -18.22
N LYS A 5 -36.91 40.63 -19.06
CA LYS A 5 -36.34 39.28 -19.11
C LYS A 5 -34.88 39.25 -19.60
N ARG A 6 -34.46 40.19 -20.46
CA ARG A 6 -33.06 40.31 -20.89
C ARG A 6 -32.17 40.90 -19.79
N LEU A 7 -32.65 41.92 -19.08
CA LEU A 7 -31.96 42.48 -17.91
C LEU A 7 -31.80 41.44 -16.79
N LEU A 8 -32.83 40.63 -16.51
CA LEU A 8 -32.76 39.59 -15.50
C LEU A 8 -31.73 38.49 -15.85
N ARG A 9 -31.68 38.08 -17.12
CA ARG A 9 -30.70 37.09 -17.60
C ARG A 9 -29.28 37.62 -17.56
N PHE A 10 -29.09 38.91 -17.87
CA PHE A 10 -27.78 39.56 -17.80
C PHE A 10 -27.30 39.71 -16.35
N ALA A 11 -28.20 40.07 -15.43
CA ALA A 11 -27.89 40.13 -14.00
C ALA A 11 -27.52 38.75 -13.43
N LEU A 12 -28.24 37.68 -13.83
CA LEU A 12 -27.94 36.31 -13.41
C LEU A 12 -26.58 35.81 -13.96
N PHE A 13 -26.25 36.20 -15.19
CA PHE A 13 -24.94 35.91 -15.79
C PHE A 13 -23.80 36.62 -15.03
N LEU A 14 -23.98 37.90 -14.68
CA LEU A 14 -22.98 38.62 -13.88
C LEU A 14 -22.81 38.05 -12.47
N LEU A 15 -23.90 37.62 -11.83
CA LEU A 15 -23.86 36.97 -10.52
C LEU A 15 -23.10 35.63 -10.58
N THR A 16 -23.33 34.82 -11.61
CA THR A 16 -22.65 33.53 -11.76
C THR A 16 -21.16 33.69 -12.06
N VAL A 17 -20.78 34.66 -12.90
CA VAL A 17 -19.36 35.01 -13.14
C VAL A 17 -18.71 35.53 -11.87
N PHE A 18 -19.40 36.37 -11.09
CA PHE A 18 -18.91 36.86 -9.80
C PHE A 18 -18.70 35.72 -8.79
N CYS A 19 -19.65 34.78 -8.67
CA CYS A 19 -19.51 33.61 -7.80
C CYS A 19 -18.37 32.67 -8.25
N LEU A 20 -18.17 32.46 -9.56
CA LEU A 20 -17.04 31.68 -10.06
C LEU A 20 -15.70 32.37 -9.77
N ALA A 21 -15.62 33.69 -9.98
CA ALA A 21 -14.42 34.46 -9.69
C ALA A 21 -14.09 34.45 -8.18
N PHE A 22 -15.11 34.51 -7.32
CA PHE A 22 -14.96 34.42 -5.86
C PHE A 22 -14.59 33.00 -5.39
N LEU A 23 -15.01 31.95 -6.09
CA LEU A 23 -14.58 30.58 -5.85
C LEU A 23 -13.11 30.37 -6.23
N VAL A 24 -12.65 30.96 -7.34
CA VAL A 24 -11.24 30.86 -7.78
C VAL A 24 -10.30 31.70 -6.91
N THR A 25 -10.69 32.92 -6.52
CA THR A 25 -9.87 33.76 -5.63
C THR A 25 -9.97 33.35 -4.17
N GLY A 26 -11.15 32.91 -3.72
CA GLY A 26 -11.38 32.35 -2.39
C GLY A 26 -10.63 31.03 -2.17
N SER A 27 -10.61 30.14 -3.17
CA SER A 27 -9.76 28.95 -3.13
C SER A 27 -8.28 29.32 -3.12
N ALA A 28 -7.81 30.25 -3.96
CA ALA A 28 -6.40 30.67 -3.97
C ALA A 28 -5.94 31.37 -2.67
N ALA A 29 -6.82 32.11 -1.98
CA ALA A 29 -6.50 32.77 -0.71
C ALA A 29 -6.55 31.82 0.50
N ILE A 30 -7.42 30.81 0.47
CA ILE A 30 -7.51 29.77 1.52
C ILE A 30 -6.45 28.68 1.33
N PHE A 31 -6.05 28.37 0.07
CA PHE A 31 -5.01 27.38 -0.21
C PHE A 31 -3.58 27.91 -0.08
N ARG A 32 -3.31 29.22 -0.17
CA ARG A 32 -1.92 29.74 -0.15
C ARG A 32 -1.17 29.59 1.18
N PRO A 33 -1.77 29.66 2.37
CA PRO A 33 -1.04 29.38 3.61
C PRO A 33 -1.04 27.88 3.90
N ALA A 34 -2.20 27.22 3.83
CA ALA A 34 -2.35 25.82 4.22
C ALA A 34 -1.54 24.85 3.34
N PHE A 35 -1.46 25.08 2.02
CA PHE A 35 -0.66 24.24 1.12
C PHE A 35 0.84 24.39 1.37
N PHE A 36 1.30 25.58 1.75
CA PHE A 36 2.72 25.85 2.03
C PHE A 36 3.12 25.48 3.47
N ASP A 37 2.19 25.53 4.42
CA ASP A 37 2.37 25.01 5.78
C ASP A 37 2.25 23.48 5.86
N SER A 38 1.56 22.86 4.89
CA SER A 38 1.53 21.40 4.67
C SER A 38 2.70 20.90 3.83
N LEU A 39 3.58 21.78 3.34
CA LEU A 39 4.85 21.33 2.80
C LEU A 39 5.70 20.85 3.97
N PRO A 40 6.40 19.71 3.83
CA PRO A 40 7.22 19.16 4.90
C PRO A 40 8.16 20.23 5.45
N LYS A 41 8.25 20.34 6.78
CA LYS A 41 9.18 21.29 7.42
C LYS A 41 10.59 21.01 6.89
N MET A 42 11.48 22.01 6.83
CA MET A 42 12.86 21.83 6.32
C MET A 42 13.64 20.63 6.93
N GLN A 43 13.23 20.12 8.09
CA GLN A 43 13.76 18.88 8.69
C GLN A 43 13.23 17.58 8.05
N GLU A 44 11.98 17.56 7.58
CA GLU A 44 11.40 16.47 6.77
C GLU A 44 11.89 16.54 5.32
N ALA A 45 12.08 17.74 4.78
CA ALA A 45 12.73 17.92 3.47
C ALA A 45 14.18 17.40 3.44
N ARG A 46 14.88 17.38 4.58
CA ARG A 46 16.17 16.67 4.69
C ARG A 46 16.03 15.16 4.49
N ARG A 47 14.94 14.52 4.96
CA ARG A 47 14.71 13.08 4.75
C ARG A 47 14.47 12.75 3.27
N LEU A 48 13.87 13.64 2.49
CA LEU A 48 13.74 13.50 1.04
C LEU A 48 15.12 13.55 0.35
N ILE A 49 15.99 14.49 0.76
CA ILE A 49 17.36 14.62 0.21
C ILE A 49 18.27 13.45 0.63
N PHE A 50 18.04 12.87 1.82
CA PHE A 50 18.76 11.72 2.35
C PHE A 50 17.97 10.41 2.25
N LEU A 51 16.97 10.31 1.37
CA LEU A 51 16.07 9.15 1.31
C LEU A 51 16.87 7.85 1.13
N ARG A 52 17.90 7.89 0.28
CA ARG A 52 18.80 6.75 0.04
C ARG A 52 19.60 6.35 1.26
N ASP A 53 20.17 7.31 1.97
CA ASP A 53 20.96 7.05 3.19
C ASP A 53 20.05 6.55 4.33
N ALA A 54 18.86 7.14 4.48
CA ALA A 54 17.89 6.77 5.50
C ALA A 54 17.31 5.37 5.27
N VAL A 55 17.07 4.98 4.02
CA VAL A 55 16.68 3.61 3.66
C VAL A 55 17.83 2.62 3.91
N ALA A 56 19.05 2.99 3.51
CA ALA A 56 20.22 2.13 3.70
C ALA A 56 20.48 1.84 5.18
N GLU A 57 20.43 2.87 6.04
CA GLU A 57 20.60 2.75 7.49
C GLU A 57 19.48 1.94 8.15
N ARG A 58 18.21 2.13 7.73
CA ARG A 58 17.07 1.45 8.35
C ARG A 58 16.90 -0.01 7.96
N VAL A 59 17.23 -0.36 6.72
CA VAL A 59 16.84 -1.65 6.12
C VAL A 59 18.06 -2.43 5.63
N ARG A 60 18.85 -1.87 4.69
CA ARG A 60 19.92 -2.60 3.99
C ARG A 60 21.11 -2.99 4.85
N GLN A 61 21.31 -2.35 6.02
CA GLN A 61 22.38 -2.68 6.96
C GLN A 61 21.99 -3.74 8.01
N ARG A 62 20.77 -4.30 7.95
CA ARG A 62 20.39 -5.39 8.85
C ARG A 62 21.07 -6.68 8.42
N GLU A 63 21.61 -7.45 9.37
CA GLU A 63 22.30 -8.73 9.11
C GLU A 63 21.42 -9.76 8.38
N ARG A 64 20.10 -9.61 8.44
CA ARG A 64 19.09 -10.53 7.89
C ARG A 64 18.31 -9.92 6.72
N TYR A 65 18.95 -9.00 6.00
CA TYR A 65 18.41 -8.45 4.77
C TYR A 65 18.46 -9.50 3.65
N VAL A 66 17.37 -9.63 2.90
CA VAL A 66 17.21 -10.61 1.82
C VAL A 66 17.09 -9.85 0.51
N THR A 67 17.93 -10.18 -0.46
CA THR A 67 17.82 -9.58 -1.79
C THR A 67 16.65 -10.19 -2.57
N ILE A 68 16.12 -9.46 -3.54
CA ILE A 68 14.94 -9.90 -4.29
C ILE A 68 15.18 -11.23 -5.01
N ASP A 69 16.40 -11.48 -5.48
CA ASP A 69 16.82 -12.72 -6.14
C ASP A 69 16.84 -13.93 -5.18
N GLU A 70 16.88 -13.69 -3.86
CA GLU A 70 16.80 -14.72 -2.83
C GLU A 70 15.35 -14.94 -2.34
N MET A 71 14.38 -14.18 -2.89
CA MET A 71 12.96 -14.37 -2.61
C MET A 71 12.32 -15.23 -3.70
N PRO A 72 11.47 -16.22 -3.37
CA PRO A 72 10.77 -17.00 -4.37
C PRO A 72 9.82 -16.11 -5.20
N ASP A 73 9.74 -16.33 -6.50
CA ASP A 73 8.76 -15.66 -7.37
C ASP A 73 7.33 -15.81 -6.84
N SER A 74 7.01 -16.99 -6.28
CA SER A 74 5.69 -17.24 -5.68
C SER A 74 5.37 -16.37 -4.47
N LEU A 75 6.37 -15.80 -3.79
CA LEU A 75 6.18 -14.80 -2.74
C LEU A 75 5.91 -13.43 -3.35
N LEU A 76 6.75 -13.01 -4.29
CA LEU A 76 6.65 -11.70 -4.96
C LEU A 76 5.27 -11.58 -5.63
N ASP A 77 4.88 -12.60 -6.39
CA ASP A 77 3.59 -12.68 -7.06
C ASP A 77 2.41 -12.69 -6.06
N ALA A 78 2.53 -13.45 -4.96
CA ALA A 78 1.46 -13.54 -3.97
C ALA A 78 1.20 -12.19 -3.30
N VAL A 79 2.26 -11.48 -2.92
CA VAL A 79 2.20 -10.17 -2.27
C VAL A 79 1.64 -9.14 -3.23
N VAL A 80 2.18 -9.06 -4.45
CA VAL A 80 1.67 -8.14 -5.48
C VAL A 80 0.20 -8.45 -5.77
N ALA A 81 -0.18 -9.70 -5.98
CA ALA A 81 -1.56 -10.06 -6.32
C ALA A 81 -2.59 -9.65 -5.25
N VAL A 82 -2.24 -9.79 -3.96
CA VAL A 82 -3.19 -9.55 -2.85
C VAL A 82 -3.14 -8.12 -2.31
N GLU A 83 -1.97 -7.48 -2.26
CA GLU A 83 -1.82 -6.14 -1.68
C GLU A 83 -1.96 -5.03 -2.73
N ASP A 84 -1.45 -5.24 -3.95
CA ASP A 84 -1.38 -4.21 -4.98
C ASP A 84 -1.23 -4.81 -6.39
N SER A 85 -2.32 -5.37 -6.93
CA SER A 85 -2.28 -6.16 -8.17
C SER A 85 -1.83 -5.40 -9.42
N ARG A 86 -1.73 -4.06 -9.31
CA ARG A 86 -1.30 -3.17 -10.38
C ARG A 86 0.02 -2.47 -10.05
N PHE A 87 0.74 -2.97 -9.05
CA PHE A 87 1.97 -2.40 -8.52
C PHE A 87 2.95 -1.93 -9.60
N TYR A 88 3.21 -2.76 -10.60
CA TYR A 88 4.15 -2.45 -11.69
C TYR A 88 3.65 -1.42 -12.71
N SER A 89 2.38 -1.01 -12.65
CA SER A 89 1.76 -0.12 -13.64
C SER A 89 1.51 1.31 -13.14
N HIS A 90 1.51 1.54 -11.82
CA HIS A 90 1.31 2.86 -11.22
C HIS A 90 2.61 3.41 -10.62
N HIS A 91 2.58 4.65 -10.11
CA HIS A 91 3.75 5.32 -9.52
C HIS A 91 3.35 5.91 -8.16
N GLY A 92 3.29 5.07 -7.13
CA GLY A 92 3.02 5.48 -5.75
C GLY A 92 1.56 5.39 -5.33
N PHE A 93 0.61 5.77 -6.18
CA PHE A 93 -0.82 5.61 -5.89
C PHE A 93 -1.57 5.01 -7.08
N ASP A 94 -2.65 4.28 -6.77
CA ASP A 94 -3.50 3.64 -7.76
C ASP A 94 -4.91 4.28 -7.79
N PRO A 95 -5.20 5.18 -8.77
CA PRO A 95 -6.52 5.79 -8.91
C PRO A 95 -7.65 4.79 -9.16
N GLU A 96 -7.39 3.66 -9.84
CA GLU A 96 -8.42 2.66 -10.11
C GLU A 96 -8.69 1.79 -8.90
N ALA A 97 -7.68 1.45 -8.09
CA ALA A 97 -7.88 0.80 -6.80
C ALA A 97 -8.66 1.70 -5.85
N ILE A 98 -8.35 3.00 -5.81
CA ILE A 98 -9.12 3.98 -5.03
C ILE A 98 -10.58 4.01 -5.50
N ALA A 99 -10.82 4.09 -6.81
CA ALA A 99 -12.18 4.11 -7.35
C ALA A 99 -12.94 2.81 -7.06
N ARG A 100 -12.31 1.65 -7.27
CA ARG A 100 -12.86 0.32 -6.99
C ARG A 100 -13.19 0.15 -5.51
N ALA A 101 -12.24 0.41 -4.62
CA ALA A 101 -12.43 0.31 -3.19
C ALA A 101 -13.54 1.25 -2.70
N THR A 102 -13.63 2.47 -3.25
CA THR A 102 -14.72 3.40 -2.93
C THR A 102 -16.08 2.82 -3.31
N LEU A 103 -16.22 2.27 -4.52
CA LEU A 103 -17.46 1.65 -4.98
C LEU A 103 -17.87 0.45 -4.11
N VAL A 104 -16.92 -0.44 -3.80
CA VAL A 104 -17.14 -1.62 -2.96
C VAL A 104 -17.54 -1.20 -1.54
N ASN A 105 -16.79 -0.30 -0.92
CA ASN A 105 -17.06 0.15 0.45
C ASN A 105 -18.42 0.86 0.58
N LEU A 106 -18.85 1.62 -0.46
CA LEU A 106 -20.19 2.21 -0.52
C LEU A 106 -21.28 1.15 -0.63
N GLN A 107 -21.06 0.10 -1.43
CA GLN A 107 -22.03 -0.99 -1.61
C GLN A 107 -22.24 -1.77 -0.30
N TYR A 108 -21.17 -2.03 0.46
CA TYR A 108 -21.23 -2.81 1.70
C TYR A 108 -21.47 -1.96 2.96
N GLY A 109 -21.38 -0.62 2.85
CA GLY A 109 -21.55 0.31 3.97
C GLY A 109 -20.47 0.23 5.04
N ARG A 110 -19.34 -0.41 4.74
CA ARG A 110 -18.17 -0.59 5.62
C ARG A 110 -16.90 -0.73 4.79
N ILE A 111 -15.73 -0.57 5.42
CA ILE A 111 -14.44 -0.75 4.75
C ILE A 111 -14.20 -2.26 4.55
N GLU A 112 -14.40 -2.73 3.32
CA GLU A 112 -14.13 -4.11 2.91
C GLU A 112 -12.84 -4.21 2.09
N GLU A 113 -12.56 -3.22 1.24
CA GLU A 113 -11.39 -3.20 0.37
C GLU A 113 -10.52 -1.97 0.68
N GLY A 114 -9.21 -2.20 0.79
CA GLY A 114 -8.20 -1.16 0.93
C GLY A 114 -7.80 -0.58 -0.41
N ALA A 115 -7.30 0.66 -0.39
CA ALA A 115 -6.81 1.35 -1.59
C ALA A 115 -5.33 1.77 -1.48
N SER A 116 -4.62 1.33 -0.43
CA SER A 116 -3.22 1.72 -0.22
C SER A 116 -2.30 0.81 -1.02
N THR A 117 -1.32 1.40 -1.71
CA THR A 117 -0.33 0.68 -2.53
C THR A 117 0.82 0.14 -1.69
N ILE A 118 1.61 -0.79 -2.24
CA ILE A 118 2.83 -1.29 -1.59
C ILE A 118 3.78 -0.13 -1.26
N THR A 119 3.96 0.81 -2.18
CA THR A 119 4.84 1.98 -1.99
C THR A 119 4.36 2.88 -0.85
N GLN A 120 3.05 3.11 -0.75
CA GLN A 120 2.46 3.87 0.37
C GLN A 120 2.67 3.17 1.70
N GLN A 121 2.45 1.85 1.73
CA GLN A 121 2.71 1.05 2.92
C GLN A 121 4.20 1.08 3.32
N LEU A 122 5.12 1.01 2.36
CA LEU A 122 6.55 1.15 2.59
C LEU A 122 6.91 2.52 3.18
N ALA A 123 6.41 3.61 2.57
CA ALA A 123 6.62 4.97 3.06
C ALA A 123 6.17 5.13 4.51
N LYS A 124 4.97 4.60 4.83
CA LYS A 124 4.43 4.57 6.19
C LYS A 124 5.37 3.84 7.15
N ASN A 125 5.77 2.61 6.80
CA ASN A 125 6.56 1.76 7.69
C ASN A 125 7.98 2.30 7.93
N LEU A 126 8.56 3.03 6.98
CA LEU A 126 9.92 3.57 7.12
C LEU A 126 9.97 4.90 7.88
N PHE A 127 9.03 5.81 7.61
CA PHE A 127 9.22 7.23 7.94
C PHE A 127 8.15 7.82 8.84
N LEU A 128 6.98 7.19 8.96
CA LEU A 128 5.81 7.75 9.61
C LEU A 128 5.48 7.03 10.91
N SER A 129 4.78 7.73 11.81
CA SER A 129 4.17 7.13 13.00
C SER A 129 2.87 6.41 12.63
N ASP A 130 2.36 5.57 13.53
CA ASP A 130 1.08 4.87 13.35
C ASP A 130 -0.16 5.78 13.56
N GLU A 131 0.03 7.08 13.79
CA GLU A 131 -1.07 8.02 14.09
C GLU A 131 -1.98 8.24 12.88
N GLN A 132 -3.27 7.92 12.98
CA GLN A 132 -4.19 8.08 11.85
C GLN A 132 -4.70 9.54 11.71
N SER A 133 -3.95 10.37 11.00
CA SER A 133 -4.36 11.73 10.62
C SER A 133 -4.34 11.95 9.10
N LEU A 134 -5.11 12.95 8.62
CA LEU A 134 -5.11 13.33 7.21
C LEU A 134 -3.74 13.91 6.78
N ASP A 135 -3.09 14.67 7.66
CA ASP A 135 -1.78 15.25 7.42
C ASP A 135 -0.73 14.14 7.23
N ARG A 136 -0.74 13.10 8.08
CA ARG A 136 0.11 11.92 7.90
C ARG A 136 -0.16 11.24 6.56
N LYS A 137 -1.43 11.11 6.15
CA LYS A 137 -1.77 10.46 4.87
C LYS A 137 -1.28 11.26 3.66
N LEU A 138 -1.26 12.59 3.75
CA LEU A 138 -0.65 13.44 2.73
C LEU A 138 0.88 13.25 2.69
N GLU A 139 1.53 13.20 3.86
CA GLU A 139 2.98 12.93 3.96
C GLU A 139 3.33 11.55 3.35
N GLU A 140 2.52 10.53 3.63
CA GLU A 140 2.64 9.18 3.05
C GLU A 140 2.57 9.22 1.51
N ALA A 141 1.64 9.99 0.96
CA ALA A 141 1.53 10.16 -0.48
C ALA A 141 2.76 10.84 -1.09
N LEU A 142 3.26 11.92 -0.48
CA LEU A 142 4.46 12.63 -0.95
C LEU A 142 5.71 11.75 -0.88
N LEU A 143 5.91 11.02 0.21
CA LEU A 143 7.01 10.08 0.38
C LEU A 143 6.92 8.89 -0.57
N SER A 144 5.71 8.40 -0.87
CA SER A 144 5.53 7.32 -1.84
C SER A 144 5.96 7.75 -3.24
N LEU A 145 5.66 8.99 -3.64
CA LEU A 145 6.13 9.55 -4.91
C LEU A 145 7.66 9.70 -4.93
N ASP A 146 8.25 10.14 -3.83
CA ASP A 146 9.70 10.28 -3.72
C ASP A 146 10.43 8.93 -3.81
N LEU A 147 9.86 7.87 -3.21
CA LEU A 147 10.37 6.50 -3.36
C LEU A 147 10.34 6.03 -4.82
N GLU A 148 9.22 6.26 -5.52
CA GLU A 148 9.03 5.85 -6.93
C GLU A 148 9.94 6.60 -7.90
N LEU A 149 10.39 7.80 -7.54
CA LEU A 149 11.36 8.57 -8.33
C LEU A 149 12.79 8.05 -8.16
N HIS A 150 13.11 7.40 -7.04
CA HIS A 150 14.48 7.06 -6.66
C HIS A 150 14.79 5.56 -6.67
N TYR A 151 13.78 4.70 -6.69
CA TYR A 151 13.90 3.24 -6.64
C TYR A 151 13.09 2.60 -7.76
N SER A 152 13.59 1.48 -8.29
CA SER A 152 12.80 0.64 -9.19
C SER A 152 11.66 -0.06 -8.43
N LYS A 153 10.68 -0.59 -9.17
CA LYS A 153 9.59 -1.39 -8.57
C LYS A 153 10.11 -2.59 -7.79
N ASP A 154 11.12 -3.27 -8.32
CA ASP A 154 11.76 -4.41 -7.67
C ASP A 154 12.45 -3.98 -6.38
N GLU A 155 13.18 -2.86 -6.38
CA GLU A 155 13.79 -2.31 -5.17
C GLU A 155 12.74 -1.92 -4.12
N ILE A 156 11.62 -1.34 -4.53
CA ILE A 156 10.52 -0.99 -3.62
C ILE A 156 9.90 -2.25 -3.00
N LEU A 157 9.68 -3.30 -3.80
CA LEU A 157 9.15 -4.58 -3.31
C LEU A 157 10.12 -5.28 -2.37
N GLU A 158 11.41 -5.29 -2.70
CA GLU A 158 12.49 -5.81 -1.85
C GLU A 158 12.53 -5.09 -0.49
N LEU A 159 12.52 -3.75 -0.52
CA LEU A 159 12.51 -2.93 0.70
C LEU A 159 11.24 -3.16 1.52
N TYR A 160 10.09 -3.29 0.87
CA TYR A 160 8.81 -3.59 1.52
C TYR A 160 8.87 -4.92 2.26
N LEU A 161 9.28 -6.00 1.59
CA LEU A 161 9.34 -7.34 2.18
C LEU A 161 10.38 -7.46 3.30
N ASN A 162 11.44 -6.65 3.28
CA ASN A 162 12.41 -6.59 4.37
C ASN A 162 11.97 -5.70 5.56
N THR A 163 10.92 -4.89 5.40
CA THR A 163 10.52 -3.90 6.43
C THR A 163 9.22 -4.28 7.14
N ILE A 164 8.28 -4.90 6.44
CA ILE A 164 6.93 -5.11 6.95
C ILE A 164 6.88 -6.06 8.14
N TYR A 165 5.85 -5.88 8.97
CA TYR A 165 5.59 -6.74 10.12
C TYR A 165 4.72 -7.94 9.70
N PHE A 166 5.25 -9.15 9.87
CA PHE A 166 4.59 -10.42 9.59
C PHE A 166 3.93 -11.04 10.83
N GLY A 167 3.70 -10.26 11.90
CA GLY A 167 3.09 -10.78 13.13
C GLY A 167 4.09 -11.54 14.01
N SER A 168 3.70 -11.88 15.23
CA SER A 168 4.50 -12.69 16.17
C SER A 168 5.92 -12.17 16.45
N GLY A 169 6.16 -10.87 16.33
CA GLY A 169 7.50 -10.27 16.49
C GLY A 169 8.41 -10.37 15.25
N PHE A 170 7.94 -10.94 14.14
CA PHE A 170 8.74 -11.11 12.92
C PHE A 170 8.62 -9.87 12.02
N TYR A 171 9.74 -9.18 11.83
CA TYR A 171 9.87 -8.04 10.94
C TYR A 171 10.80 -8.40 9.77
N GLY A 172 10.30 -8.28 8.55
CA GLY A 172 11.00 -8.69 7.35
C GLY A 172 10.85 -10.17 7.01
N ILE A 173 11.01 -10.50 5.73
CA ILE A 173 10.74 -11.83 5.19
C ILE A 173 11.64 -12.92 5.78
N HIS A 174 12.91 -12.64 6.06
CA HIS A 174 13.81 -13.60 6.68
C HIS A 174 13.29 -14.06 8.04
N GLU A 175 12.98 -13.11 8.92
CA GLU A 175 12.45 -13.41 10.26
C GLU A 175 11.14 -14.17 10.18
N ALA A 176 10.27 -13.84 9.23
CA ALA A 176 9.00 -14.53 9.05
C ALA A 176 9.19 -15.96 8.53
N SER A 177 10.06 -16.17 7.55
CA SER A 177 10.36 -17.47 6.95
C SER A 177 10.95 -18.43 7.98
N VAL A 178 12.02 -17.99 8.67
CA VAL A 178 12.67 -18.78 9.71
C VAL A 178 11.77 -18.92 10.93
N GLY A 179 11.07 -17.86 11.32
CA GLY A 179 10.22 -17.84 12.50
C GLY A 179 8.99 -18.73 12.40
N TYR A 180 8.30 -18.73 11.25
CA TYR A 180 7.10 -19.55 11.06
C TYR A 180 7.44 -20.97 10.58
N PHE A 181 8.34 -21.11 9.62
CA PHE A 181 8.57 -22.38 8.91
C PHE A 181 9.92 -23.02 9.21
N GLY A 182 10.87 -22.28 9.81
CA GLY A 182 12.21 -22.79 10.09
C GLY A 182 13.05 -22.97 8.83
N ARG A 183 12.73 -22.20 7.77
CA ARG A 183 13.31 -22.31 6.43
C ARG A 183 13.83 -20.97 5.95
N GLU A 184 14.83 -20.99 5.09
CA GLU A 184 15.29 -19.77 4.42
C GLU A 184 14.26 -19.29 3.39
N PRO A 185 14.16 -17.98 3.10
CA PRO A 185 13.14 -17.44 2.18
C PRO A 185 13.10 -18.16 0.83
N HIS A 186 14.25 -18.42 0.21
CA HIS A 186 14.35 -19.08 -1.10
C HIS A 186 13.88 -20.55 -1.10
N GLU A 187 13.71 -21.16 0.07
CA GLU A 187 13.25 -22.54 0.21
C GLU A 187 11.72 -22.64 0.24
N LEU A 188 11.01 -21.53 0.48
CA LEU A 188 9.57 -21.55 0.67
C LEU A 188 8.81 -21.96 -0.59
N ASP A 189 7.80 -22.80 -0.43
CA ASP A 189 6.90 -23.20 -1.50
C ASP A 189 5.61 -22.34 -1.54
N LEU A 190 4.83 -22.46 -2.62
CA LEU A 190 3.63 -21.64 -2.82
C LEU A 190 2.65 -21.64 -1.63
N PRO A 191 2.32 -22.78 -0.99
CA PRO A 191 1.57 -22.77 0.27
C PRO A 191 2.18 -21.86 1.35
N GLU A 192 3.48 -21.94 1.59
CA GLU A 192 4.15 -21.14 2.62
C GLU A 192 4.19 -19.65 2.21
N THR A 193 4.56 -19.34 0.97
CA THR A 193 4.63 -17.94 0.50
C THR A 193 3.25 -17.28 0.46
N SER A 194 2.21 -17.99 0.03
CA SER A 194 0.83 -17.49 0.05
C SER A 194 0.28 -17.30 1.46
N MET A 195 0.74 -18.10 2.44
CA MET A 195 0.41 -17.88 3.84
C MET A 195 1.06 -16.58 4.33
N LEU A 196 2.38 -16.39 4.12
CA LEU A 196 3.09 -15.19 4.53
C LEU A 196 2.53 -13.92 3.89
N ALA A 197 2.23 -13.95 2.59
CA ALA A 197 1.67 -12.82 1.85
C ALA A 197 0.30 -12.35 2.41
N GLY A 198 -0.44 -13.23 3.09
CA GLY A 198 -1.72 -12.89 3.70
C GLY A 198 -1.61 -12.10 5.01
N ILE A 199 -0.48 -12.21 5.71
CA ILE A 199 -0.30 -11.70 7.07
C ILE A 199 -0.27 -10.17 7.17
N PRO A 200 0.48 -9.44 6.29
CA PRO A 200 0.66 -7.99 6.40
C PRO A 200 -0.63 -7.17 6.49
N ASN A 201 -1.74 -7.67 5.94
CA ASN A 201 -3.03 -7.00 5.96
C ASN A 201 -3.56 -6.73 7.38
N ALA A 202 -3.36 -7.68 8.31
CA ALA A 202 -3.69 -7.53 9.72
C ALA A 202 -2.80 -8.47 10.56
N PRO A 203 -1.53 -8.12 10.80
CA PRO A 203 -0.53 -9.06 11.32
C PRO A 203 -0.83 -9.60 12.71
N SER A 204 -1.56 -8.83 13.53
CA SER A 204 -2.02 -9.24 14.86
C SER A 204 -3.16 -10.26 14.83
N VAL A 205 -3.84 -10.41 13.69
CA VAL A 205 -5.00 -11.30 13.51
C VAL A 205 -4.65 -12.49 12.62
N TYR A 206 -3.91 -12.26 11.53
CA TYR A 206 -3.60 -13.27 10.52
C TYR A 206 -2.29 -14.03 10.78
N SER A 207 -1.64 -13.81 11.91
CA SER A 207 -0.56 -14.69 12.33
C SER A 207 -1.09 -16.11 12.57
N PRO A 208 -0.50 -17.16 11.95
CA PRO A 208 -0.92 -18.55 12.17
C PRO A 208 -0.66 -19.02 13.61
N TYR A 209 0.22 -18.35 14.36
CA TYR A 209 0.45 -18.62 15.79
C TYR A 209 -0.61 -17.99 16.70
N VAL A 210 -1.39 -17.03 16.19
CA VAL A 210 -2.50 -16.41 16.91
C VAL A 210 -3.81 -17.13 16.58
N ASP A 211 -4.16 -17.21 15.30
CA ASP A 211 -5.34 -17.93 14.82
C ASP A 211 -5.07 -18.56 13.45
N PHE A 212 -4.74 -19.85 13.48
CA PHE A 212 -4.46 -20.61 12.27
C PHE A 212 -5.64 -20.65 11.30
N MET A 213 -6.89 -20.69 11.79
CA MET A 213 -8.05 -20.80 10.91
C MET A 213 -8.33 -19.49 10.18
N LEU A 214 -8.11 -18.34 10.83
CA LEU A 214 -8.17 -17.03 10.19
C LEU A 214 -7.01 -16.84 9.21
N ALA A 215 -5.79 -17.20 9.60
CA ALA A 215 -4.62 -17.16 8.73
C ALA A 215 -4.84 -18.03 7.47
N LYS A 216 -5.36 -19.25 7.64
CA LYS A 216 -5.67 -20.15 6.53
C LYS A 216 -6.75 -19.60 5.61
N LYS A 217 -7.82 -19.00 6.15
CA LYS A 217 -8.83 -18.30 5.34
C LYS A 217 -8.23 -17.15 4.54
N ARG A 218 -7.33 -16.37 5.15
CA ARG A 218 -6.64 -15.27 4.46
C ARG A 218 -5.71 -15.79 3.37
N GLN A 219 -5.01 -16.90 3.57
CA GLN A 219 -4.23 -17.57 2.53
C GLN A 219 -5.09 -17.94 1.31
N LEU A 220 -6.34 -18.42 1.51
CA LEU A 220 -7.22 -18.71 0.38
C LEU A 220 -7.50 -17.46 -0.46
N VAL A 221 -7.70 -16.30 0.19
CA VAL A 221 -7.90 -15.02 -0.50
C VAL A 221 -6.67 -14.63 -1.32
N VAL A 222 -5.46 -14.89 -0.81
CA VAL A 222 -4.20 -14.67 -1.55
C VAL A 222 -4.14 -15.56 -2.79
N LEU A 223 -4.37 -16.86 -2.64
CA LEU A 223 -4.34 -17.80 -3.76
C LEU A 223 -5.39 -17.46 -4.83
N ASP A 224 -6.60 -17.08 -4.40
CA ASP A 224 -7.64 -16.60 -5.33
C ASP A 224 -7.23 -15.29 -6.02
N ALA A 225 -6.49 -14.41 -5.35
CA ALA A 225 -5.94 -13.21 -5.97
C ALA A 225 -4.90 -13.55 -7.04
N MET A 226 -3.98 -14.48 -6.75
CA MET A 226 -2.98 -14.96 -7.71
C MET A 226 -3.60 -15.61 -8.94
N VAL A 227 -4.74 -16.30 -8.80
CA VAL A 227 -5.52 -16.80 -9.94
C VAL A 227 -6.10 -15.65 -10.75
N ARG A 228 -6.74 -14.66 -10.10
CA ARG A 228 -7.35 -13.51 -10.77
C ARG A 228 -6.34 -12.65 -11.55
N THR A 229 -5.11 -12.55 -11.05
CA THR A 229 -4.02 -11.82 -11.71
C THR A 229 -3.26 -12.66 -12.74
N GLY A 230 -3.56 -13.96 -12.84
CA GLY A 230 -2.94 -14.87 -13.81
C GLY A 230 -1.54 -15.37 -13.40
N CYS A 231 -1.12 -15.19 -12.14
CA CYS A 231 0.16 -15.68 -11.63
C CYS A 231 0.17 -17.23 -11.54
N ILE A 232 -0.98 -17.84 -11.24
CA ILE A 232 -1.14 -19.30 -11.16
C ILE A 232 -2.46 -19.76 -11.78
N SER A 233 -2.54 -21.04 -12.17
CA SER A 233 -3.81 -21.64 -12.60
C SER A 233 -4.70 -21.99 -11.41
N GLU A 234 -6.01 -22.13 -11.66
CA GLU A 234 -6.97 -22.64 -10.67
C GLU A 234 -6.54 -24.00 -10.09
N SER A 235 -6.02 -24.91 -10.93
CA SER A 235 -5.55 -26.23 -10.48
C SER A 235 -4.36 -26.15 -9.51
N VAL A 236 -3.42 -25.21 -9.76
CA VAL A 236 -2.28 -24.97 -8.86
C VAL A 236 -2.76 -24.36 -7.55
N ALA A 237 -3.70 -23.42 -7.61
CA ALA A 237 -4.30 -22.82 -6.41
C ALA A 237 -5.01 -23.88 -5.56
N GLU A 238 -5.90 -24.69 -6.14
CA GLU A 238 -6.62 -25.75 -5.41
C GLU A 238 -5.67 -26.77 -4.77
N SER A 239 -4.57 -27.12 -5.47
CA SER A 239 -3.53 -27.97 -4.89
C SER A 239 -2.83 -27.32 -3.69
N ALA A 240 -2.48 -26.03 -3.79
CA ALA A 240 -1.85 -25.29 -2.70
C ALA A 240 -2.77 -25.10 -1.49
N LYS A 241 -4.08 -24.93 -1.71
CA LYS A 241 -5.09 -24.78 -0.63
C LYS A 241 -5.11 -25.99 0.30
N ILE A 242 -4.99 -27.20 -0.24
CA ILE A 242 -5.10 -28.46 0.51
C ILE A 242 -3.77 -29.00 1.03
N LYS A 243 -2.63 -28.47 0.57
CA LYS A 243 -1.33 -28.89 1.08
C LYS A 243 -1.18 -28.56 2.58
N PRO A 244 -0.64 -29.49 3.38
CA PRO A 244 -0.36 -29.22 4.79
C PRO A 244 0.76 -28.18 4.91
N LEU A 245 0.64 -27.31 5.92
CA LEU A 245 1.68 -26.37 6.32
C LEU A 245 2.38 -26.92 7.55
N TYR A 246 3.72 -26.96 7.52
CA TYR A 246 4.54 -27.43 8.62
C TYR A 246 5.23 -26.24 9.26
N PHE A 247 4.79 -25.87 10.47
CA PHE A 247 5.42 -24.78 11.21
C PHE A 247 6.59 -25.29 12.05
N ALA A 248 7.56 -24.41 12.33
CA ALA A 248 8.76 -24.73 13.10
C ALA A 248 8.49 -25.13 14.57
N HIS A 249 7.30 -24.79 15.09
CA HIS A 249 6.91 -24.96 16.49
C HIS A 249 5.50 -25.54 16.60
#